data_AF-A0A8T8BX30-F1
#
_entry.id   AF-A0A8T8BX30-F1
#
_cell.length_a   1.000
_cell.length_b   1.000
_cell.length_c   1.000
_cell.angle_alpha   90.00
_cell.angle_beta   90.00
_cell.angle_gamma   90.00
#
_symmetry.space_group_name_H-M   'P 1'
#
loop_
_entity.id
_entity.type
_entity.pdbx_description
1 polymer ?
#
loop_
_entity_poly.entity_id
_entity_poly.type
_entity_poly.pdbx_seq_one_letter_code
_entity_poly.pdbx_strand_id
1 'polypeptide(L)'
;MLIGHSLHHMRPTAVDSSLPTSATSQTISNTKSRLDPHRVRELTFIGVGSSVAYLLNELNGRFADSGVTTPFLGKVSIVGKDDSWAENVRGKGYINHQTEIISQWDQQVPKYDPNYAARAEFSASNRRQLTRTVELGAEHLKAQVTGISRLDDGCFRINLDNGQILQSRQIVLGTGAGPHTSIWNSVTSHTQAEKRLDNIKLHEQKALRGKVLDLDEFMRASDASPQTFAGKTVVIHGPNAGIDAAERAGELGANAVWFTRSTNPVLLDGNQLKFAPELAKSAIHKVDKLDIRPTKLENGFALRLHYSSLGQDSREPKKVLDADYYVYAMGQDIHKPGSAAAILGSLLDQLEPIYDYDQVYSDQPFKTVIGLQSRGSNSDNGLIIVGAAVAQLATNVQHSYKDHALDRILEEMTRLPEKQTEKLSQMLLEGAPSVQIQTYLKTWQLDSGQPPDKQVLQNQVENYLAARDYFQRQTNEQKGNLDGVAAEVKNQTLTEVASVIVSPQLGTIKASAAALSGLMPAYVANGENNFTTDNRTMLRAGIAARYPNIGNAEASAFIDEVVTLRHLNSQRFIEKVAGEMMDKGAQPLVSLRPPVLGVPASVRTAYEAYLHALNSGAHDGTPLSQRWLPKK
;
A
#
# COMPACT_ATOMS: atom_id res chain seq x y z
N MET A 1 -4.37 -1.35 -18.01
CA MET A 1 -2.96 -1.22 -17.56
C MET A 1 -2.56 0.24 -17.60
N LEU A 2 -2.28 0.85 -16.44
CA LEU A 2 -2.00 2.29 -16.34
C LEU A 2 -0.51 2.66 -16.47
N ILE A 3 0.40 1.69 -16.38
CA ILE A 3 1.84 1.95 -16.29
C ILE A 3 2.57 1.37 -17.51
N GLY A 4 3.31 2.22 -18.22
CA GLY A 4 4.26 1.83 -19.27
C GLY A 4 3.63 1.07 -20.44
N HIS A 5 2.42 1.44 -20.86
CA HIS A 5 1.72 0.76 -21.95
C HIS A 5 2.44 0.90 -23.30
N SER A 6 3.01 2.07 -23.59
CA SER A 6 3.82 2.34 -24.79
C SER A 6 5.03 1.43 -24.96
N LEU A 7 5.54 0.85 -23.87
CA LEU A 7 6.69 -0.06 -23.91
C LEU A 7 6.42 -1.35 -24.70
N HIS A 8 5.15 -1.78 -24.80
CA HIS A 8 4.72 -2.96 -25.57
C HIS A 8 4.27 -2.65 -27.00
N HIS A 9 3.74 -1.46 -27.23
CA HIS A 9 2.96 -1.15 -28.44
C HIS A 9 3.67 -0.22 -29.43
N MET A 10 5.00 -0.13 -29.38
CA MET A 10 5.71 0.63 -30.42
C MET A 10 5.59 -0.05 -31.79
N ARG A 11 4.80 0.61 -32.65
CA ARG A 11 4.80 0.45 -34.10
C ARG A 11 6.25 0.41 -34.59
N PRO A 12 6.59 -0.45 -35.59
CA PRO A 12 7.81 -0.24 -36.32
C PRO A 12 7.74 1.17 -36.89
N THR A 13 8.58 2.07 -36.38
CA THR A 13 8.85 3.33 -37.06
C THR A 13 9.32 2.94 -38.45
N ALA A 14 8.54 3.32 -39.47
CA ALA A 14 8.96 3.22 -40.84
C ALA A 14 10.36 3.84 -40.91
N VAL A 15 11.32 3.03 -41.36
CA VAL A 15 12.68 3.49 -41.62
C VAL A 15 12.54 4.52 -42.73
N ASP A 16 12.51 5.79 -42.36
CA ASP A 16 12.69 6.88 -43.31
C ASP A 16 14.11 6.71 -43.86
N SER A 17 14.19 6.26 -45.10
CA SER A 17 15.41 5.82 -45.78
C SER A 17 16.32 6.98 -46.21
N SER A 18 16.32 8.09 -45.46
CA SER A 18 17.03 9.32 -45.82
C SER A 18 17.84 9.98 -44.70
N LEU A 19 18.28 9.22 -43.69
CA LEU A 19 19.28 9.69 -42.73
C LEU A 19 20.50 8.75 -42.68
N PRO A 20 21.73 9.29 -42.63
CA PRO A 20 22.95 8.52 -42.84
C PRO A 20 23.15 7.49 -41.73
N THR A 21 23.36 6.26 -42.19
CA THR A 21 23.78 5.06 -41.48
C THR A 21 25.08 5.29 -40.70
N SER A 22 24.98 5.69 -39.43
CA SER A 22 25.96 5.37 -38.38
C SER A 22 25.45 5.81 -37.00
N ALA A 23 24.49 5.10 -36.44
CA ALA A 23 24.27 5.10 -34.99
C ALA A 23 24.64 3.71 -34.48
N THR A 24 25.94 3.49 -34.29
CA THR A 24 26.46 2.37 -33.52
C THR A 24 25.73 2.32 -32.19
N SER A 25 25.05 1.20 -31.94
CA SER A 25 24.52 0.79 -30.66
C SER A 25 25.61 0.99 -29.59
N GLN A 26 25.53 2.06 -28.83
CA GLN A 26 26.39 2.23 -27.67
C GLN A 26 25.86 1.31 -26.59
N THR A 27 26.53 0.18 -26.41
CA THR A 27 26.49 -0.57 -25.18
C THR A 27 27.00 0.38 -24.08
N ILE A 28 26.09 1.02 -23.35
CA ILE A 28 26.46 1.91 -22.23
C ILE A 28 26.85 1.01 -21.06
N SER A 29 28.07 0.50 -21.11
CA SER A 29 28.76 -0.17 -20.00
C SER A 29 29.48 0.82 -19.08
N ASN A 30 29.26 2.13 -19.25
CA ASN A 30 30.03 3.16 -18.56
C ASN A 30 29.12 4.15 -17.82
N THR A 31 28.89 3.87 -16.54
CA THR A 31 28.15 4.69 -15.55
C THR A 31 28.74 6.08 -15.29
N LYS A 32 29.81 6.47 -16.00
CA LYS A 32 30.48 7.78 -15.92
C LYS A 32 30.16 8.74 -17.06
N SER A 33 29.45 8.32 -18.10
CA SER A 33 29.01 9.24 -19.17
C SER A 33 27.84 10.09 -18.67
N ARG A 34 27.87 11.41 -18.95
CA ARG A 34 26.71 12.27 -18.67
C ARG A 34 25.56 11.81 -19.55
N LEU A 35 24.42 11.51 -18.92
CA LEU A 35 23.17 11.28 -19.62
C LEU A 35 22.88 12.43 -20.57
N ASP A 36 22.42 12.13 -21.78
CA ASP A 36 21.89 13.15 -22.67
C ASP A 36 20.71 13.85 -21.97
N PRO A 37 20.83 15.14 -21.60
CA PRO A 37 19.78 15.87 -20.91
C PRO A 37 18.57 16.14 -21.82
N HIS A 38 18.70 15.96 -23.14
CA HIS A 38 17.63 16.16 -24.12
C HIS A 38 16.82 14.89 -24.39
N ARG A 39 17.26 13.72 -23.89
CA ARG A 39 16.52 12.47 -24.09
C ARG A 39 15.32 12.37 -23.15
N VAL A 40 14.13 12.38 -23.74
CA VAL A 40 12.86 12.11 -23.05
C VAL A 40 12.68 10.61 -22.84
N ARG A 41 12.49 10.20 -21.60
CA ARG A 41 12.18 8.81 -21.23
C ARG A 41 10.69 8.55 -21.39
N GLU A 42 10.33 7.31 -21.66
CA GLU A 42 8.93 6.89 -21.64
C GLU A 42 8.45 6.77 -20.19
N LEU A 43 9.26 6.17 -19.32
CA LEU A 43 8.88 5.88 -17.94
C LEU A 43 10.05 6.10 -16.96
N THR A 44 9.80 6.83 -15.88
CA THR A 44 10.75 6.96 -14.77
C THR A 44 10.12 6.55 -13.46
N PHE A 45 10.71 5.56 -12.79
CA PHE A 45 10.39 5.21 -11.41
C PHE A 45 11.23 6.04 -10.44
N ILE A 46 10.60 6.58 -9.40
CA ILE A 46 11.26 7.31 -8.32
C ILE A 46 11.05 6.54 -7.02
N GLY A 47 12.14 6.03 -6.46
CA GLY A 47 12.18 5.08 -5.35
C GLY A 47 12.72 3.71 -5.76
N VAL A 48 13.31 3.00 -4.80
CA VAL A 48 13.84 1.63 -4.97
C VAL A 48 13.35 0.66 -3.90
N GLY A 49 12.33 1.06 -3.13
CA GLY A 49 11.68 0.21 -2.12
C GLY A 49 10.57 -0.68 -2.69
N SER A 50 9.85 -1.38 -1.81
CA SER A 50 8.89 -2.43 -2.18
C SER A 50 7.81 -2.00 -3.17
N SER A 51 7.25 -0.79 -3.02
CA SER A 51 6.19 -0.30 -3.92
C SER A 51 6.65 -0.24 -5.38
N VAL A 52 7.90 0.18 -5.62
CA VAL A 52 8.50 0.16 -6.95
C VAL A 52 8.87 -1.27 -7.33
N ALA A 53 9.46 -2.05 -6.44
CA ALA A 53 9.87 -3.42 -6.73
C ALA A 53 8.71 -4.33 -7.16
N TYR A 54 7.50 -4.18 -6.60
CA TYR A 54 6.30 -4.91 -7.07
C TYR A 54 5.93 -4.55 -8.51
N LEU A 55 6.00 -3.27 -8.87
CA LEU A 55 5.72 -2.81 -10.23
C LEU A 55 6.82 -3.24 -11.21
N LEU A 56 8.07 -3.26 -10.76
CA LEU A 56 9.19 -3.77 -11.54
C LEU A 56 9.05 -5.28 -11.79
N ASN A 57 8.55 -6.05 -10.82
CA ASN A 57 8.27 -7.47 -11.00
C ASN A 57 7.31 -7.69 -12.17
N GLU A 58 6.20 -6.97 -12.18
CA GLU A 58 5.24 -6.99 -13.28
C GLU A 58 5.90 -6.60 -14.60
N LEU A 59 6.57 -5.44 -14.63
CA LEU A 59 7.22 -4.92 -15.83
C LEU A 59 8.28 -5.87 -16.40
N ASN A 60 9.08 -6.51 -15.53
CA ASN A 60 10.06 -7.52 -15.92
C ASN A 60 9.38 -8.75 -16.53
N GLY A 61 8.27 -9.19 -15.94
CA GLY A 61 7.49 -10.33 -16.39
C GLY A 61 6.97 -10.17 -17.82
N ARG A 62 6.60 -8.93 -18.22
CA ARG A 62 6.08 -8.68 -19.58
C ARG A 62 7.08 -8.98 -20.71
N PHE A 63 8.39 -8.98 -20.41
CA PHE A 63 9.44 -9.22 -21.41
C PHE A 63 10.16 -10.56 -21.22
N ALA A 64 9.78 -11.36 -20.22
CA ALA A 64 10.47 -12.62 -19.89
C ALA A 64 10.59 -13.57 -21.10
N ASP A 65 9.53 -13.66 -21.91
CA ASP A 65 9.46 -14.55 -23.07
C ASP A 65 9.55 -13.83 -24.42
N SER A 66 9.85 -12.53 -24.42
CA SER A 66 9.81 -11.70 -25.64
C SER A 66 10.99 -11.92 -26.59
N GLY A 67 12.06 -12.57 -26.14
CA GLY A 67 13.33 -12.69 -26.86
C GLY A 67 14.12 -11.38 -27.02
N VAL A 68 13.56 -10.24 -26.61
CA VAL A 68 14.21 -8.94 -26.64
C VAL A 68 15.15 -8.82 -25.43
N THR A 69 16.44 -8.62 -25.68
CA THR A 69 17.46 -8.63 -24.63
C THR A 69 17.50 -7.35 -23.79
N THR A 70 17.19 -6.19 -24.39
CA THR A 70 17.27 -4.88 -23.71
C THR A 70 16.07 -3.98 -24.04
N PRO A 71 14.82 -4.39 -23.73
CA PRO A 71 13.61 -3.65 -24.09
C PRO A 71 13.52 -2.26 -23.46
N PHE A 72 14.24 -2.02 -22.36
CA PHE A 72 14.18 -0.78 -21.59
C PHE A 72 15.28 0.24 -21.96
N LEU A 73 16.22 -0.15 -22.82
CA LEU A 73 17.36 0.69 -23.17
C LEU A 73 16.91 2.05 -23.72
N GLY A 74 17.31 3.12 -23.04
CA GLY A 74 16.97 4.50 -23.39
C GLY A 74 15.54 4.92 -23.09
N LYS A 75 14.68 4.02 -22.62
CA LYS A 75 13.24 4.26 -22.39
C LYS A 75 12.87 4.37 -20.91
N VAL A 76 13.48 3.52 -20.07
CA VAL A 76 13.13 3.41 -18.65
C VAL A 76 14.28 3.87 -17.78
N SER A 77 13.95 4.59 -16.70
CA SER A 77 14.91 4.89 -15.64
C SER A 77 14.33 4.69 -14.26
N ILE A 78 15.22 4.43 -13.32
CA ILE A 78 14.91 4.21 -11.91
C ILE A 78 15.82 5.14 -11.12
N VAL A 79 15.24 6.00 -10.28
CA VAL A 79 15.98 6.96 -9.47
C VAL A 79 15.79 6.63 -7.99
N GLY A 80 16.89 6.38 -7.28
CA GLY A 80 16.86 6.15 -5.84
C GLY A 80 18.18 5.55 -5.32
N LYS A 81 18.48 5.82 -4.05
CA LYS A 81 19.72 5.40 -3.39
C LYS A 81 19.61 4.00 -2.77
N ASP A 82 18.86 3.89 -1.69
CA ASP A 82 18.77 2.70 -0.87
C ASP A 82 17.31 2.23 -0.74
N ASP A 83 17.11 0.91 -0.72
CA ASP A 83 15.82 0.31 -0.35
C ASP A 83 15.55 0.62 1.12
N SER A 84 14.36 1.14 1.42
CA SER A 84 13.91 1.44 2.78
C SER A 84 13.87 0.23 3.70
N TRP A 85 13.93 -1.00 3.18
CA TRP A 85 14.01 -2.23 3.99
C TRP A 85 15.43 -2.77 4.13
N ALA A 86 16.42 -2.15 3.50
CA ALA A 86 17.79 -2.60 3.60
C ALA A 86 18.32 -2.44 5.04
N GLU A 87 19.20 -3.36 5.45
CA GLU A 87 19.77 -3.40 6.80
C GLU A 87 20.51 -2.11 7.17
N ASN A 88 21.23 -1.50 6.23
CA ASN A 88 21.90 -0.22 6.44
C ASN A 88 20.93 0.96 6.64
N VAL A 89 19.65 0.79 6.32
CA VAL A 89 18.60 1.79 6.50
C VAL A 89 17.79 1.50 7.78
N ARG A 90 17.20 0.32 7.93
CA ARG A 90 16.29 0.00 9.05
C ARG A 90 16.85 -0.95 10.12
N GLY A 91 18.09 -1.40 9.98
CA GLY A 91 18.67 -2.46 10.80
C GLY A 91 18.18 -3.86 10.41
N LYS A 92 18.64 -4.87 11.14
CA LYS A 92 18.28 -6.28 11.05
C LYS A 92 16.94 -6.55 11.72
N GLY A 93 16.38 -7.73 11.45
CA GLY A 93 15.18 -8.24 12.09
C GLY A 93 14.12 -8.67 11.09
N TYR A 94 12.87 -8.61 11.54
CA TYR A 94 11.71 -9.08 10.80
C TYR A 94 10.83 -7.91 10.39
N ILE A 95 9.93 -8.17 9.45
CA ILE A 95 8.81 -7.30 9.10
C ILE A 95 7.59 -7.90 9.78
N ASN A 96 6.73 -7.08 10.40
CA ASN A 96 5.52 -7.52 11.07
C ASN A 96 4.42 -8.00 10.09
N HIS A 97 4.78 -8.87 9.14
CA HIS A 97 3.96 -9.51 8.11
C HIS A 97 4.59 -10.88 7.79
N GLN A 98 3.77 -11.84 7.40
CA GLN A 98 4.25 -13.14 6.93
C GLN A 98 4.71 -13.09 5.47
N THR A 99 5.62 -13.99 5.12
CA THR A 99 6.30 -14.02 3.82
C THR A 99 5.33 -14.12 2.65
N GLU A 100 4.32 -14.98 2.72
CA GLU A 100 3.32 -15.21 1.67
C GLU A 100 2.40 -14.00 1.40
N ILE A 101 2.30 -13.09 2.37
CA ILE A 101 1.51 -11.87 2.24
C ILE A 101 2.30 -10.87 1.39
N ILE A 102 3.54 -10.59 1.79
CA ILE A 102 4.30 -9.46 1.25
C ILE A 102 5.32 -9.83 0.20
N SER A 103 5.68 -11.10 0.00
CA SER A 103 6.71 -11.47 -0.97
C SER A 103 6.34 -11.07 -2.40
N GLN A 104 7.39 -10.89 -3.21
CA GLN A 104 7.28 -10.75 -4.66
C GLN A 104 6.48 -11.92 -5.26
N TRP A 105 5.72 -11.68 -6.33
CA TRP A 105 5.09 -12.76 -7.09
C TRP A 105 6.15 -13.58 -7.82
N ASP A 106 5.88 -14.87 -7.96
CA ASP A 106 6.76 -15.87 -8.57
C ASP A 106 5.92 -16.87 -9.40
N GLN A 107 6.58 -17.87 -9.98
CA GLN A 107 5.98 -18.92 -10.80
C GLN A 107 5.05 -19.86 -10.03
N GLN A 108 5.26 -20.01 -8.72
CA GLN A 108 4.50 -20.90 -7.85
C GLN A 108 3.77 -20.11 -6.77
N VAL A 109 2.65 -20.64 -6.29
CA VAL A 109 1.95 -20.05 -5.14
C VAL A 109 2.88 -20.06 -3.91
N PRO A 110 3.05 -18.92 -3.21
CA PRO A 110 3.79 -18.88 -1.96
C PRO A 110 3.24 -19.91 -0.95
N LYS A 111 4.15 -20.67 -0.33
CA LYS A 111 3.77 -21.57 0.76
C LYS A 111 3.41 -20.76 2.00
N TYR A 112 2.41 -21.22 2.72
CA TYR A 112 2.09 -20.71 4.06
C TYR A 112 3.32 -20.81 4.96
N ASP A 113 3.70 -19.68 5.56
CA ASP A 113 4.74 -19.61 6.55
C ASP A 113 4.17 -18.95 7.80
N PRO A 114 4.07 -19.69 8.93
CA PRO A 114 3.59 -19.09 10.16
C PRO A 114 4.58 -18.11 10.76
N ASN A 115 5.75 -17.84 10.16
CA ASN A 115 6.74 -16.89 10.68
C ASN A 115 6.67 -15.53 9.99
N TYR A 116 7.18 -14.50 10.67
CA TYR A 116 7.40 -13.19 10.07
C TYR A 116 8.50 -13.20 9.02
N ALA A 117 8.30 -12.40 7.97
CA ALA A 117 9.24 -12.25 6.89
C ALA A 117 10.57 -11.65 7.39
N ALA A 118 11.67 -12.33 7.08
CA ALA A 118 13.00 -11.80 7.34
C ALA A 118 13.24 -10.55 6.49
N ARG A 119 13.59 -9.43 7.13
CA ARG A 119 13.75 -8.14 6.44
C ARG A 119 14.86 -8.19 5.38
N ALA A 120 15.95 -8.90 5.68
CA ALA A 120 17.07 -9.08 4.77
C ALA A 120 16.67 -9.83 3.49
N GLU A 121 15.90 -10.92 3.62
CA GLU A 121 15.41 -11.72 2.49
C GLU A 121 14.41 -10.93 1.64
N PHE A 122 13.52 -10.19 2.30
CA PHE A 122 12.57 -9.32 1.64
C PHE A 122 13.25 -8.20 0.83
N SER A 123 14.21 -7.49 1.44
CA SER A 123 14.99 -6.45 0.73
C SER A 123 15.85 -7.04 -0.39
N ALA A 124 16.43 -8.23 -0.20
CA ALA A 124 17.13 -8.94 -1.27
C ALA A 124 16.18 -9.27 -2.44
N SER A 125 14.93 -9.64 -2.16
CA SER A 125 13.91 -9.87 -3.18
C SER A 125 13.55 -8.61 -3.96
N ASN A 126 13.40 -7.46 -3.29
CA ASN A 126 13.20 -6.18 -3.97
C ASN A 126 14.39 -5.84 -4.88
N ARG A 127 15.61 -6.04 -4.37
CA ARG A 127 16.84 -5.79 -5.14
C ARG A 127 16.93 -6.68 -6.37
N ARG A 128 16.50 -7.95 -6.30
CA ARG A 128 16.47 -8.83 -7.48
C ARG A 128 15.61 -8.26 -8.60
N GLN A 129 14.45 -7.69 -8.28
CA GLN A 129 13.59 -7.07 -9.30
C GLN A 129 14.25 -5.84 -9.93
N LEU A 130 14.87 -4.99 -9.12
CA LEU A 130 15.66 -3.86 -9.62
C LEU A 130 16.81 -4.31 -10.53
N THR A 131 17.61 -5.27 -10.09
CA THR A 131 18.72 -5.82 -10.89
C THR A 131 18.22 -6.38 -12.21
N ARG A 132 17.12 -7.14 -12.19
CA ARG A 132 16.52 -7.71 -13.40
C ARG A 132 16.06 -6.61 -14.38
N THR A 133 15.47 -5.53 -13.90
CA THR A 133 15.08 -4.41 -14.77
C THR A 133 16.29 -3.73 -15.39
N VAL A 134 17.40 -3.60 -14.65
CA VAL A 134 18.67 -3.07 -15.17
C VAL A 134 19.29 -4.00 -16.22
N GLU A 135 19.26 -5.33 -16.00
CA GLU A 135 19.70 -6.32 -17.00
C GLU A 135 18.89 -6.23 -18.31
N LEU A 136 17.61 -5.88 -18.22
CA LEU A 136 16.72 -5.61 -19.36
C LEU A 136 16.94 -4.22 -19.98
N GLY A 137 17.97 -3.49 -19.57
CA GLY A 137 18.44 -2.25 -20.19
C GLY A 137 17.98 -0.95 -19.53
N ALA A 138 17.26 -1.00 -18.40
CA ALA A 138 16.87 0.22 -17.70
C ALA A 138 18.06 0.91 -17.02
N GLU A 139 18.02 2.23 -16.94
CA GLU A 139 19.05 3.00 -16.24
C GLU A 139 18.73 3.14 -14.76
N HIS A 140 19.66 2.76 -13.87
CA HIS A 140 19.55 3.04 -12.44
C HIS A 140 20.45 4.21 -12.04
N LEU A 141 19.83 5.28 -11.53
CA LEU A 141 20.49 6.48 -11.04
C LEU A 141 20.43 6.53 -9.52
N LYS A 142 21.58 6.34 -8.88
CA LYS A 142 21.76 6.43 -7.42
C LYS A 142 21.81 7.89 -6.96
N ALA A 143 20.68 8.57 -7.03
CA ALA A 143 20.50 9.98 -6.68
C ALA A 143 19.20 10.19 -5.89
N GLN A 144 19.07 11.36 -5.25
CA GLN A 144 17.79 11.81 -4.68
C GLN A 144 17.13 12.80 -5.63
N VAL A 145 15.81 12.72 -5.74
CA VAL A 145 15.02 13.72 -6.44
C VAL A 145 14.83 14.92 -5.50
N THR A 146 15.08 16.11 -6.02
CA THR A 146 14.91 17.38 -5.29
C THR A 146 13.68 18.16 -5.75
N GLY A 147 13.17 17.87 -6.95
CA GLY A 147 11.93 18.48 -7.44
C GLY A 147 11.45 17.87 -8.75
N ILE A 148 10.13 17.93 -8.97
CA ILE A 148 9.45 17.52 -10.19
C ILE A 148 8.59 18.69 -10.66
N SER A 149 8.63 18.97 -11.96
CA SER A 149 7.78 19.99 -12.58
C SER A 149 7.24 19.48 -13.91
N ARG A 150 6.01 19.87 -14.26
CA ARG A 150 5.44 19.61 -15.59
C ARG A 150 5.89 20.72 -16.54
N LEU A 151 6.31 20.34 -17.74
CA LEU A 151 6.71 21.22 -18.84
C LEU A 151 5.51 21.54 -19.74
N ASP A 152 5.65 22.55 -20.60
CA ASP A 152 4.59 22.99 -21.52
C ASP A 152 4.18 21.92 -22.54
N ASP A 153 5.09 21.01 -22.89
CA ASP A 153 4.84 19.87 -23.77
C ASP A 153 4.16 18.68 -23.07
N GLY A 154 3.83 18.84 -21.77
CA GLY A 154 3.22 17.81 -20.95
C GLY A 154 4.20 16.80 -20.35
N CYS A 155 5.48 16.81 -20.74
CA CYS A 155 6.51 15.97 -20.11
C CYS A 155 6.86 16.50 -18.71
N PHE A 156 7.55 15.68 -17.92
CA PHE A 156 7.99 16.04 -16.59
C PHE A 156 9.51 16.20 -16.54
N ARG A 157 9.95 17.30 -15.93
CA ARG A 157 11.35 17.53 -15.56
C ARG A 157 11.58 17.07 -14.13
N ILE A 158 12.61 16.25 -13.94
CA ILE A 158 13.03 15.69 -12.65
C ILE A 158 14.43 16.21 -12.32
N ASN A 159 14.55 16.95 -11.22
CA ASN A 159 15.81 17.49 -10.74
C ASN A 159 16.43 16.55 -9.70
N LEU A 160 17.72 16.29 -9.82
CA LEU A 160 18.46 15.41 -8.93
C LEU A 160 19.42 16.20 -8.02
N ASP A 161 19.73 15.64 -6.85
CA ASP A 161 20.64 16.23 -5.86
C ASP A 161 22.10 16.36 -6.35
N ASN A 162 22.48 15.58 -7.35
CA ASN A 162 23.78 15.65 -8.02
C ASN A 162 23.84 16.67 -9.18
N GLY A 163 22.78 17.48 -9.37
CA GLY A 163 22.67 18.48 -10.43
C GLY A 163 22.26 17.96 -11.80
N GLN A 164 22.05 16.65 -11.96
CA GLN A 164 21.49 16.09 -13.20
C GLN A 164 19.99 16.42 -13.32
N ILE A 165 19.53 16.52 -14.56
CA ILE A 165 18.12 16.76 -14.90
C ILE A 165 17.67 15.66 -15.86
N LEU A 166 16.52 15.06 -15.60
CA LEU A 166 15.87 14.08 -16.47
C LEU A 166 14.56 14.66 -17.02
N GLN A 167 14.17 14.18 -18.20
CA GLN A 167 12.82 14.36 -18.72
C GLN A 167 12.13 13.01 -18.91
N SER A 168 10.84 12.94 -18.58
CA SER A 168 10.04 11.71 -18.66
C SER A 168 8.60 12.02 -19.06
N ARG A 169 7.97 11.19 -19.89
CA ARG A 169 6.52 11.27 -20.18
C ARG A 169 5.72 10.79 -18.98
N GLN A 170 6.03 9.60 -18.50
CA GLN A 170 5.38 9.04 -17.31
C GLN A 170 6.34 8.99 -16.13
N ILE A 171 5.84 9.31 -14.93
CA ILE A 171 6.56 9.15 -13.66
C ILE A 171 5.73 8.26 -12.74
N VAL A 172 6.38 7.25 -12.15
CA VAL A 172 5.82 6.47 -11.04
C VAL A 172 6.58 6.81 -9.77
N LEU A 173 5.90 7.42 -8.81
CA LEU A 173 6.45 7.88 -7.55
C LEU A 173 6.14 6.90 -6.41
N GLY A 174 7.16 6.18 -5.96
CA GLY A 174 7.11 5.20 -4.87
C GLY A 174 8.17 5.46 -3.79
N THR A 175 8.28 6.70 -3.30
CA THR A 175 9.26 7.13 -2.28
C THR A 175 8.91 6.72 -0.84
N GLY A 176 7.79 6.04 -0.63
CA GLY A 176 7.26 5.75 0.70
C GLY A 176 6.71 6.99 1.41
N ALA A 177 6.39 6.85 2.69
CA ALA A 177 5.73 7.90 3.49
C ALA A 177 6.69 8.98 4.05
N GLY A 178 7.98 8.91 3.71
CA GLY A 178 9.01 9.85 4.15
C GLY A 178 9.83 9.39 5.36
N PRO A 179 10.84 10.16 5.79
CA PRO A 179 11.64 9.87 6.97
C PRO A 179 10.81 10.05 8.26
N HIS A 180 11.32 9.54 9.37
CA HIS A 180 10.69 9.75 10.68
C HIS A 180 10.63 11.24 11.05
N THR A 181 9.50 11.67 11.63
CA THR A 181 9.32 13.05 12.09
C THR A 181 10.33 13.35 13.19
N SER A 182 11.17 14.35 12.97
CA SER A 182 12.22 14.75 13.91
C SER A 182 11.63 15.49 15.11
N ILE A 183 12.22 15.27 16.28
CA ILE A 183 12.01 16.08 17.49
C ILE A 183 13.19 17.01 17.80
N TRP A 184 14.24 16.97 16.96
CA TRP A 184 15.38 17.86 17.07
C TRP A 184 15.01 19.23 16.50
N ASN A 185 15.21 20.29 17.29
CA ASN A 185 15.00 21.65 16.79
C ASN A 185 16.00 21.91 15.65
N SER A 186 15.47 22.27 14.48
CA SER A 186 16.28 22.68 13.33
C SER A 186 16.29 24.21 13.22
N VAL A 187 17.26 24.76 12.51
CA VAL A 187 17.32 26.20 12.20
C VAL A 187 16.26 26.58 11.14
N THR A 188 15.62 25.60 10.51
CA THR A 188 14.59 25.78 9.48
C THR A 188 13.18 25.73 10.08
N SER A 189 12.21 26.30 9.36
CA SER A 189 10.80 26.24 9.76
C SER A 189 10.31 24.78 9.89
N HIS A 190 9.68 24.46 11.02
CA HIS A 190 9.10 23.14 11.26
C HIS A 190 8.00 22.81 10.24
N THR A 191 7.99 21.56 9.76
CA THR A 191 6.87 21.02 8.99
C THR A 191 5.61 20.93 9.86
N GLN A 192 4.45 20.69 9.26
CA GLN A 192 3.24 20.44 10.05
C GLN A 192 3.36 19.22 10.96
N ALA A 193 4.07 18.17 10.53
CA ALA A 193 4.29 16.99 11.36
C ALA A 193 5.15 17.31 12.59
N GLU A 194 6.22 18.09 12.41
CA GLU A 194 7.10 18.52 13.52
C GLU A 194 6.38 19.46 14.50
N LYS A 195 5.55 20.39 14.01
CA LYS A 195 4.73 21.27 14.87
C LYS A 195 3.81 20.48 15.81
N ARG A 196 3.33 19.31 15.38
CA ARG A 196 2.52 18.42 16.25
C ARG A 196 3.32 17.83 17.41
N LEU A 197 4.66 17.92 17.36
CA LEU A 197 5.61 17.44 18.36
C LEU A 197 6.21 18.57 19.22
N ASP A 198 5.74 19.82 19.09
CA ASP A 198 6.21 20.98 19.89
C ASP A 198 5.95 20.81 21.42
N ASN A 199 5.18 19.79 21.79
CA ASN A 199 4.97 19.32 23.16
C ASN A 199 6.17 18.55 23.74
N ILE A 200 7.18 18.23 22.93
CA ILE A 200 8.43 17.56 23.32
C ILE A 200 9.57 18.58 23.26
N LYS A 201 10.31 18.76 24.35
CA LYS A 201 11.41 19.72 24.46
C LYS A 201 12.72 19.02 24.79
N LEU A 202 13.70 19.22 23.93
CA LEU A 202 15.08 18.75 24.13
C LEU A 202 15.93 19.87 24.73
N HIS A 203 16.50 19.63 25.91
CA HIS A 203 17.43 20.53 26.58
C HIS A 203 18.87 20.08 26.31
N GLU A 204 19.80 21.02 26.15
CA GLU A 204 21.23 20.71 25.94
C GLU A 204 21.48 19.71 24.78
N GLN A 205 20.85 19.92 23.62
CA GLN A 205 20.79 18.95 22.51
C GLN A 205 22.11 18.29 22.11
N LYS A 206 23.24 18.99 22.20
CA LYS A 206 24.57 18.41 21.91
C LYS A 206 24.89 17.23 22.84
N ALA A 207 24.53 17.32 24.12
CA ALA A 207 24.77 16.29 25.12
C ALA A 207 23.79 15.10 25.00
N LEU A 208 22.66 15.27 24.29
CA LEU A 208 21.66 14.22 24.07
C LEU A 208 21.99 13.31 22.87
N ARG A 209 22.99 13.66 22.05
CA ARG A 209 23.37 12.89 20.85
C ARG A 209 23.83 11.48 21.24
N GLY A 210 23.33 10.48 20.52
CA GLY A 210 23.60 9.06 20.80
C GLY A 210 22.79 8.47 21.96
N LYS A 211 21.94 9.26 22.62
CA LYS A 211 21.01 8.81 23.69
C LYS A 211 19.55 9.01 23.32
N VAL A 212 19.26 10.08 22.57
CA VAL A 212 17.98 10.32 21.92
C VAL A 212 18.12 9.87 20.46
N LEU A 213 17.36 8.84 20.06
CA LEU A 213 17.49 8.15 18.77
C LEU A 213 16.13 8.10 18.07
N ASP A 214 16.09 8.25 16.75
CA ASP A 214 14.89 7.79 16.02
C ASP A 214 14.81 6.26 16.00
N LEU A 215 13.68 5.71 15.55
CA LEU A 215 13.47 4.28 15.41
C LEU A 215 14.60 3.60 14.62
N ASP A 216 14.90 4.09 13.42
CA ASP A 216 15.86 3.44 12.53
C ASP A 216 17.30 3.55 13.08
N GLU A 217 17.65 4.68 13.71
CA GLU A 217 18.90 4.86 14.47
C GLU A 217 19.03 3.86 15.62
N PHE A 218 17.96 3.65 16.41
CA PHE A 218 17.93 2.68 17.49
C PHE A 218 18.11 1.25 16.97
N MET A 219 17.41 0.87 15.90
CA MET A 219 17.55 -0.46 15.29
C MET A 219 19.01 -0.70 14.87
N ARG A 220 19.61 0.21 14.10
CA ARG A 220 21.01 0.08 13.64
C ARG A 220 22.01 0.06 14.81
N ALA A 221 21.82 0.90 15.82
CA ALA A 221 22.69 0.92 17.00
C ALA A 221 22.61 -0.39 17.78
N SER A 222 21.40 -0.95 17.93
CA SER A 222 21.17 -2.22 18.60
C SER A 222 21.76 -3.42 17.86
N ASP A 223 21.85 -3.37 16.54
CA ASP A 223 22.51 -4.42 15.76
C ASP A 223 24.03 -4.38 15.87
N ALA A 224 24.58 -3.17 15.88
CA ALA A 224 26.02 -2.96 15.96
C ALA A 224 26.57 -3.31 17.36
N SER A 225 25.79 -3.10 18.42
CA SER A 225 26.24 -3.29 19.81
C SER A 225 25.09 -3.67 20.75
N PRO A 226 24.47 -4.85 20.58
CA PRO A 226 23.27 -5.26 21.34
C PRO A 226 23.50 -5.25 22.85
N GLN A 227 24.70 -5.64 23.31
CA GLN A 227 25.10 -5.67 24.71
C GLN A 227 25.03 -4.31 25.42
N THR A 228 25.02 -3.19 24.67
CA THR A 228 24.95 -1.85 25.26
C THR A 228 23.56 -1.46 25.76
N PHE A 229 22.55 -2.26 25.41
CA PHE A 229 21.14 -2.03 25.77
C PHE A 229 20.63 -3.00 26.85
N ALA A 230 21.31 -4.12 27.08
CA ALA A 230 20.92 -5.10 28.09
C ALA A 230 20.90 -4.48 29.50
N GLY A 231 19.79 -4.66 30.22
CA GLY A 231 19.56 -4.08 31.55
C GLY A 231 19.42 -2.55 31.58
N LYS A 232 19.49 -1.87 30.43
CA LYS A 232 19.35 -0.42 30.33
C LYS A 232 17.88 -0.02 30.24
N THR A 233 17.55 1.16 30.78
CA THR A 233 16.19 1.69 30.65
C THR A 233 16.02 2.40 29.32
N VAL A 234 15.18 1.84 28.45
CA VAL A 234 14.90 2.35 27.10
C VAL A 234 13.45 2.84 27.07
N VAL A 235 13.28 4.15 26.88
CA VAL A 235 11.95 4.75 26.73
C VAL A 235 11.60 4.85 25.26
N ILE A 236 10.51 4.22 24.84
CA ILE A 236 10.04 4.21 23.46
C ILE A 236 8.81 5.12 23.38
N HIS A 237 8.85 6.14 22.52
CA HIS A 237 7.74 7.08 22.36
C HIS A 237 7.15 7.02 20.95
N GLY A 238 5.91 6.55 20.86
CA GLY A 238 5.15 6.45 19.62
C GLY A 238 4.28 5.20 19.63
N PRO A 239 3.07 5.21 19.02
CA PRO A 239 2.17 4.06 19.04
C PRO A 239 2.66 2.98 18.04
N ASN A 240 2.08 2.90 16.85
CA ASN A 240 2.34 1.80 15.91
C ASN A 240 3.79 1.73 15.41
N ALA A 241 4.41 2.87 15.10
CA ALA A 241 5.83 2.87 14.71
C ALA A 241 6.77 2.49 15.86
N GLY A 242 6.30 2.54 17.12
CA GLY A 242 7.07 2.11 18.29
C GLY A 242 7.06 0.60 18.52
N ILE A 243 6.21 -0.17 17.82
CA ILE A 243 6.07 -1.62 18.01
C ILE A 243 7.42 -2.33 17.76
N ASP A 244 8.10 -2.01 16.67
CA ASP A 244 9.40 -2.63 16.34
C ASP A 244 10.48 -2.30 17.39
N ALA A 245 10.50 -1.07 17.90
CA ALA A 245 11.41 -0.68 18.97
C ALA A 245 11.09 -1.37 20.30
N ALA A 246 9.81 -1.56 20.61
CA ALA A 246 9.35 -2.27 21.82
C ALA A 246 9.74 -3.75 21.78
N GLU A 247 9.51 -4.41 20.64
CA GLU A 247 9.93 -5.80 20.47
C GLU A 247 11.45 -5.92 20.58
N ARG A 248 12.18 -5.05 19.87
CA ARG A 248 13.65 -5.05 19.88
C ARG A 248 14.24 -4.78 21.26
N ALA A 249 13.71 -3.82 22.02
CA ALA A 249 14.17 -3.54 23.37
C ALA A 249 14.00 -4.76 24.29
N GLY A 250 12.86 -5.46 24.18
CA GLY A 250 12.61 -6.69 24.91
C GLY A 250 13.59 -7.82 24.55
N GLU A 251 13.84 -8.04 23.25
CA GLU A 251 14.82 -9.03 22.76
C GLU A 251 16.23 -8.80 23.32
N LEU A 252 16.61 -7.54 23.52
CA LEU A 252 17.92 -7.14 24.06
C LEU A 252 18.01 -7.28 25.58
N GLY A 253 16.90 -7.62 26.26
CA GLY A 253 16.83 -7.64 27.72
C GLY A 253 16.89 -6.25 28.34
N ALA A 254 16.43 -5.21 27.63
CA ALA A 254 16.33 -3.86 28.17
C ALA A 254 15.09 -3.71 29.07
N ASN A 255 15.17 -2.78 30.01
CA ASN A 255 14.02 -2.34 30.80
C ASN A 255 13.21 -1.34 29.97
N ALA A 256 12.30 -1.84 29.14
CA ALA A 256 11.52 -1.02 28.22
C ALA A 256 10.36 -0.29 28.93
N VAL A 257 10.13 0.97 28.56
CA VAL A 257 8.97 1.78 28.99
C VAL A 257 8.33 2.41 27.75
N TRP A 258 7.01 2.31 27.60
CA TRP A 258 6.33 2.75 26.39
C TRP A 258 5.49 4.02 26.59
N PHE A 259 5.88 5.11 25.96
CA PHE A 259 5.15 6.36 25.94
C PHE A 259 4.24 6.45 24.72
N THR A 260 2.97 6.80 24.96
CA THR A 260 2.02 7.17 23.91
C THR A 260 1.25 8.42 24.32
N ARG A 261 0.75 9.21 23.38
CA ARG A 261 -0.04 10.41 23.74
C ARG A 261 -1.50 10.06 24.04
N SER A 262 -2.26 9.75 22.99
CA SER A 262 -3.67 9.39 23.07
C SER A 262 -3.91 7.99 22.51
N THR A 263 -3.33 7.68 21.36
CA THR A 263 -3.48 6.39 20.66
C THR A 263 -2.67 5.27 21.32
N ASN A 264 -3.30 4.13 21.59
CA ASN A 264 -2.59 2.90 21.97
C ASN A 264 -1.92 2.26 20.74
N PRO A 265 -0.79 1.55 20.89
CA PRO A 265 -0.28 0.73 19.80
C PRO A 265 -1.33 -0.31 19.42
N VAL A 266 -1.52 -0.48 18.12
CA VAL A 266 -2.48 -1.45 17.59
C VAL A 266 -1.71 -2.73 17.31
N LEU A 267 -1.90 -3.70 18.21
CA LEU A 267 -1.33 -5.03 18.10
C LEU A 267 -2.32 -5.91 17.33
N LEU A 268 -1.83 -6.46 16.24
CA LEU A 268 -2.63 -7.21 15.28
C LEU A 268 -3.00 -8.58 15.87
N ASP A 269 -4.18 -9.08 15.56
CA ASP A 269 -4.58 -10.38 16.08
C ASP A 269 -3.75 -11.51 15.46
N GLY A 270 -3.40 -12.51 16.27
CA GLY A 270 -2.44 -13.55 15.89
C GLY A 270 -1.00 -13.06 15.65
N ASN A 271 -0.65 -11.82 16.04
CA ASN A 271 0.74 -11.37 15.96
C ASN A 271 1.68 -12.28 16.77
N GLN A 272 2.92 -12.42 16.30
CA GLN A 272 3.96 -13.28 16.88
C GLN A 272 4.94 -12.52 17.77
N LEU A 273 4.65 -11.25 18.04
CA LEU A 273 5.48 -10.41 18.88
C LEU A 273 5.43 -10.96 20.31
N LYS A 274 6.57 -11.05 20.98
CA LYS A 274 6.66 -11.60 22.34
C LYS A 274 6.61 -10.49 23.37
N PHE A 275 7.38 -9.43 23.16
CA PHE A 275 7.63 -8.40 24.16
C PHE A 275 6.70 -7.21 24.00
N ALA A 276 6.44 -6.75 22.77
CA ALA A 276 5.56 -5.61 22.54
C ALA A 276 4.13 -5.83 23.10
N PRO A 277 3.49 -7.01 22.97
CA PRO A 277 2.18 -7.25 23.55
C PRO A 277 2.14 -7.26 25.08
N GLU A 278 3.19 -7.74 25.72
CA GLU A 278 3.32 -7.71 27.18
C GLU A 278 3.51 -6.27 27.68
N LEU A 279 4.37 -5.51 27.00
CA LEU A 279 4.64 -4.11 27.31
C LEU A 279 3.38 -3.24 27.12
N ALA A 280 2.61 -3.50 26.07
CA ALA A 280 1.36 -2.80 25.81
C ALA A 280 0.30 -3.00 26.91
N LYS A 281 0.31 -4.15 27.60
CA LYS A 281 -0.62 -4.46 28.71
C LYS A 281 -0.16 -3.85 30.03
N SER A 282 1.14 -3.76 30.25
CA SER A 282 1.73 -3.54 31.59
C SER A 282 2.45 -2.21 31.79
N ALA A 283 2.92 -1.55 30.72
CA ALA A 283 3.88 -0.45 30.82
C ALA A 283 3.66 0.67 29.79
N ILE A 284 2.41 0.96 29.44
CA ILE A 284 2.05 2.15 28.65
C ILE A 284 1.83 3.35 29.57
N HIS A 285 2.58 4.43 29.31
CA HIS A 285 2.38 5.74 29.92
C HIS A 285 1.76 6.71 28.92
N LYS A 286 0.68 7.37 29.33
CA LYS A 286 0.05 8.45 28.56
C LYS A 286 0.79 9.76 28.80
N VAL A 287 1.44 10.29 27.77
CA VAL A 287 2.33 11.45 27.84
C VAL A 287 1.86 12.54 26.88
N ASP A 288 1.50 13.69 27.43
CA ASP A 288 1.12 14.88 26.65
C ASP A 288 2.29 15.85 26.48
N LYS A 289 2.99 16.23 27.55
CA LYS A 289 4.19 17.10 27.45
C LYS A 289 5.39 16.37 27.99
N LEU A 290 6.55 16.60 27.37
CA LEU A 290 7.80 15.94 27.73
C LEU A 290 8.98 16.91 27.64
N ASP A 291 9.76 17.02 28.71
CA ASP A 291 11.06 17.67 28.73
C ASP A 291 12.15 16.61 28.93
N ILE A 292 13.13 16.58 28.02
CA ILE A 292 14.24 15.63 28.02
C ILE A 292 15.53 16.38 28.35
N ARG A 293 16.20 16.00 29.43
CA ARG A 293 17.46 16.61 29.91
C ARG A 293 18.55 15.55 30.04
N PRO A 294 19.82 15.85 29.70
CA PRO A 294 20.92 14.97 30.05
C PRO A 294 21.13 14.98 31.57
N THR A 295 21.63 13.87 32.11
CA THR A 295 22.03 13.78 33.53
C THR A 295 23.55 13.65 33.64
N LYS A 296 24.12 14.32 34.65
CA LYS A 296 25.53 14.15 35.05
C LYS A 296 25.67 13.24 36.28
N LEU A 297 24.61 12.51 36.63
CA LEU A 297 24.58 11.72 37.86
C LEU A 297 25.62 10.60 37.79
N GLU A 298 26.41 10.46 38.85
CA GLU A 298 27.43 9.41 39.02
C GLU A 298 26.84 7.98 38.99
N ASN A 299 25.50 7.86 39.08
CA ASN A 299 24.77 6.61 39.31
C ASN A 299 24.18 5.94 38.05
N GLY A 300 24.58 6.34 36.84
CA GLY A 300 24.50 5.45 35.66
C GLY A 300 23.35 5.62 34.65
N PHE A 301 22.37 6.52 34.86
CA PHE A 301 21.40 6.91 33.82
C PHE A 301 21.87 8.16 33.06
N ALA A 302 21.59 8.23 31.76
CA ALA A 302 22.04 9.30 30.87
C ALA A 302 21.02 10.43 30.68
N LEU A 303 19.74 10.16 30.95
CA LEU A 303 18.61 11.05 30.67
C LEU A 303 17.69 11.16 31.89
N ARG A 304 17.12 12.35 32.08
CA ARG A 304 15.98 12.60 32.96
C ARG A 304 14.81 13.18 32.16
N LEU A 305 13.69 12.49 32.23
CA LEU A 305 12.46 12.80 31.52
C LEU A 305 11.43 13.38 32.49
N HIS A 306 10.99 14.61 32.26
CA HIS A 306 9.88 15.21 32.99
C HIS A 306 8.65 15.24 32.10
N TYR A 307 7.57 14.61 32.53
CA TYR A 307 6.38 14.48 31.68
C TYR A 307 5.07 14.71 32.41
N SER A 308 4.04 15.09 31.65
CA SER A 308 2.67 15.22 32.13
C SER A 308 1.72 14.35 31.32
N SER A 309 0.60 13.96 31.92
CA SER A 309 -0.45 13.18 31.25
C SER A 309 -1.44 14.11 30.50
N LEU A 310 -2.19 13.57 29.54
CA LEU A 310 -3.23 14.32 28.83
C LEU A 310 -4.30 14.80 29.82
N GLY A 311 -4.64 16.09 29.79
CA GLY A 311 -5.65 16.68 30.68
C GLY A 311 -5.18 16.88 32.14
N GLN A 312 -3.90 16.64 32.44
CA GLN A 312 -3.34 16.90 33.75
C GLN A 312 -3.35 18.41 34.05
N ASP A 313 -3.75 18.80 35.26
CA ASP A 313 -3.71 20.21 35.69
C ASP A 313 -2.27 20.72 35.63
N SER A 314 -2.08 21.89 35.01
CA SER A 314 -0.82 22.62 34.95
C SER A 314 -0.13 22.85 36.30
N ARG A 315 -0.89 22.80 37.40
CA ARG A 315 -0.39 22.96 38.78
C ARG A 315 0.13 21.66 39.38
N GLU A 316 -0.23 20.50 38.84
CA GLU A 316 0.30 19.23 39.32
C GLU A 316 1.79 19.07 38.97
N PRO A 317 2.59 18.45 39.86
CA PRO A 317 3.98 18.20 39.58
C PRO A 317 4.13 17.26 38.36
N LYS A 318 5.08 17.59 37.48
CA LYS A 318 5.47 16.70 36.39
C LYS A 318 6.03 15.40 36.96
N LYS A 319 5.63 14.27 36.38
CA LYS A 319 6.21 12.96 36.65
C LYS A 319 7.65 12.94 36.16
N VAL A 320 8.51 12.17 36.83
CA VAL A 320 9.94 12.05 36.51
C VAL A 320 10.27 10.59 36.22
N LEU A 321 11.02 10.35 35.15
CA LEU A 321 11.58 9.05 34.80
C LEU A 321 13.03 9.21 34.40
N ASP A 322 13.94 8.46 35.01
CA ASP A 322 15.33 8.39 34.58
C ASP A 322 15.50 7.25 33.57
N ALA A 323 16.30 7.48 32.53
CA ALA A 323 16.47 6.55 31.41
C ALA A 323 17.91 6.59 30.86
N ASP A 324 18.32 5.53 30.16
CA ASP A 324 19.58 5.48 29.42
C ASP A 324 19.39 5.94 27.97
N TYR A 325 18.27 5.58 27.37
CA TYR A 325 17.95 5.89 25.99
C TYR A 325 16.49 6.34 25.86
N TYR A 326 16.26 7.21 24.90
CA TYR A 326 14.93 7.62 24.48
C TYR A 326 14.82 7.47 22.96
N VAL A 327 13.88 6.63 22.52
CA VAL A 327 13.62 6.30 21.12
C VAL A 327 12.33 6.97 20.69
N TYR A 328 12.37 7.84 19.68
CA TYR A 328 11.17 8.46 19.13
C TYR A 328 10.76 7.81 17.82
N ALA A 329 9.52 7.32 17.79
CA ALA A 329 8.87 6.65 16.67
C ALA A 329 7.52 7.32 16.39
N MET A 330 7.54 8.62 16.11
CA MET A 330 6.36 9.50 16.07
C MET A 330 5.70 9.62 14.68
N GLY A 331 5.84 8.59 13.85
CA GLY A 331 5.37 8.59 12.46
C GLY A 331 6.39 9.16 11.47
N GLN A 332 5.96 9.33 10.23
CA GLN A 332 6.77 9.78 9.10
C GLN A 332 6.31 11.15 8.61
N ASP A 333 7.19 11.86 7.91
CA ASP A 333 6.95 13.20 7.40
C ASP A 333 7.08 13.27 5.87
N ILE A 334 5.93 13.35 5.20
CA ILE A 334 5.84 13.41 3.75
C ILE A 334 6.35 14.73 3.15
N HIS A 335 6.54 15.77 3.97
CA HIS A 335 7.02 17.09 3.56
C HIS A 335 8.52 17.31 3.80
N LYS A 336 9.25 16.32 4.34
CA LYS A 336 10.71 16.40 4.44
C LYS A 336 11.39 16.27 3.08
N PRO A 337 12.59 16.86 2.90
CA PRO A 337 13.35 16.75 1.66
C PRO A 337 13.50 15.29 1.21
N GLY A 338 13.26 15.05 -0.09
CA GLY A 338 13.29 13.70 -0.69
C GLY A 338 12.00 12.89 -0.56
N SER A 339 11.01 13.36 0.22
CA SER A 339 9.67 12.75 0.31
C SER A 339 8.73 13.26 -0.78
N ALA A 340 7.65 12.52 -1.04
CA ALA A 340 6.71 12.81 -2.14
C ALA A 340 6.16 14.25 -2.13
N ALA A 341 5.69 14.76 -0.99
CA ALA A 341 5.11 16.11 -0.97
C ALA A 341 6.17 17.19 -1.20
N ALA A 342 7.38 16.99 -0.67
CA ALA A 342 8.49 17.94 -0.85
C ALA A 342 8.94 18.04 -2.31
N ILE A 343 9.00 16.91 -3.03
CA ILE A 343 9.48 16.91 -4.43
C ILE A 343 8.40 17.35 -5.43
N LEU A 344 7.11 17.20 -5.10
CA LEU A 344 6.02 17.52 -6.02
C LEU A 344 5.68 19.01 -6.06
N GLY A 345 5.89 19.75 -4.98
CA GLY A 345 5.58 21.18 -4.93
C GLY A 345 4.13 21.47 -5.36
N SER A 346 3.95 22.35 -6.35
CA SER A 346 2.63 22.74 -6.86
C SER A 346 1.87 21.63 -7.58
N LEU A 347 2.51 20.51 -7.95
CA LEU A 347 1.81 19.37 -8.54
C LEU A 347 0.86 18.69 -7.55
N LEU A 348 1.03 18.92 -6.25
CA LEU A 348 0.14 18.40 -5.20
C LEU A 348 -1.32 18.84 -5.42
N ASP A 349 -1.54 20.08 -5.85
CA ASP A 349 -2.88 20.64 -6.08
C ASP A 349 -3.55 20.09 -7.35
N GLN A 350 -2.78 19.36 -8.17
CA GLN A 350 -3.24 18.73 -9.41
C GLN A 350 -3.49 17.23 -9.25
N LEU A 351 -3.41 16.70 -8.04
CA LEU A 351 -3.64 15.28 -7.80
C LEU A 351 -5.15 14.95 -7.84
N GLU A 352 -5.44 13.75 -8.32
CA GLU A 352 -6.74 13.10 -8.29
C GLU A 352 -6.58 11.61 -7.93
N PRO A 353 -7.60 10.96 -7.38
CA PRO A 353 -7.55 9.54 -7.04
C PRO A 353 -7.59 8.63 -8.27
N ILE A 354 -6.91 7.48 -8.15
CA ILE A 354 -7.10 6.33 -9.03
C ILE A 354 -8.04 5.34 -8.32
N TYR A 355 -9.24 5.18 -8.85
CA TYR A 355 -10.25 4.26 -8.30
C TYR A 355 -10.05 2.82 -8.80
N ASP A 356 -10.61 1.86 -8.07
CA ASP A 356 -10.57 0.43 -8.36
C ASP A 356 -11.56 0.03 -9.48
N TYR A 357 -11.34 0.55 -10.69
CA TYR A 357 -12.21 0.26 -11.84
C TYR A 357 -12.24 -1.21 -12.24
N ASP A 358 -11.17 -1.95 -11.95
CA ASP A 358 -11.06 -3.39 -12.21
C ASP A 358 -11.68 -4.25 -11.10
N GLN A 359 -12.32 -3.61 -10.09
CA GLN A 359 -13.10 -4.25 -9.01
C GLN A 359 -12.32 -5.32 -8.24
N VAL A 360 -11.02 -5.06 -8.03
CA VAL A 360 -10.09 -5.96 -7.35
C VAL A 360 -10.45 -6.11 -5.87
N TYR A 361 -10.91 -5.02 -5.25
CA TYR A 361 -11.22 -4.91 -3.82
C TYR A 361 -12.71 -4.93 -3.54
N SER A 362 -13.52 -4.36 -4.43
CA SER A 362 -14.97 -4.26 -4.27
C SER A 362 -15.66 -4.31 -5.62
N ASP A 363 -16.86 -4.88 -5.67
CA ASP A 363 -17.72 -4.80 -6.86
C ASP A 363 -18.23 -3.36 -7.10
N GLN A 364 -17.93 -2.41 -6.19
CA GLN A 364 -18.21 -0.98 -6.33
C GLN A 364 -16.91 -0.19 -6.50
N PRO A 365 -16.52 0.18 -7.74
CA PRO A 365 -15.19 0.71 -8.05
C PRO A 365 -14.87 2.04 -7.34
N PHE A 366 -15.90 2.81 -6.96
CA PHE A 366 -15.75 4.10 -6.27
C PHE A 366 -15.43 3.97 -4.78
N LYS A 367 -15.54 2.78 -4.18
CA LYS A 367 -15.28 2.58 -2.75
C LYS A 367 -13.80 2.48 -2.39
N THR A 368 -12.94 2.19 -3.36
CA THR A 368 -11.52 1.97 -3.11
C THR A 368 -10.68 2.84 -4.02
N VAL A 369 -9.70 3.53 -3.43
CA VAL A 369 -8.67 4.27 -4.16
C VAL A 369 -7.37 3.49 -4.03
N ILE A 370 -6.75 3.12 -5.15
CA ILE A 370 -5.55 2.25 -5.23
C ILE A 370 -4.25 3.04 -5.47
N GLY A 371 -4.37 4.31 -5.85
CA GLY A 371 -3.25 5.22 -6.12
C GLY A 371 -3.72 6.65 -6.27
N LEU A 372 -2.78 7.57 -6.50
CA LEU A 372 -3.09 8.94 -6.91
C LEU A 372 -2.42 9.22 -8.25
N GLN A 373 -2.97 10.13 -9.04
CA GLN A 373 -2.36 10.58 -10.28
C GLN A 373 -2.48 12.08 -10.46
N SER A 374 -1.66 12.68 -11.31
CA SER A 374 -1.93 14.04 -11.78
C SER A 374 -3.13 14.05 -12.73
N ARG A 375 -3.95 15.09 -12.70
CA ARG A 375 -5.05 15.26 -13.69
C ARG A 375 -4.54 15.14 -15.13
N GLY A 376 -5.30 14.40 -15.93
CA GLY A 376 -4.99 14.12 -17.34
C GLY A 376 -3.94 13.01 -17.54
N SER A 377 -3.52 12.31 -16.48
CA SER A 377 -2.69 11.11 -16.61
C SER A 377 -3.42 10.01 -17.40
N ASN A 378 -2.66 9.26 -18.18
CA ASN A 378 -3.11 8.08 -18.91
C ASN A 378 -2.03 6.98 -18.89
N SER A 379 -2.19 5.94 -19.71
CA SER A 379 -1.28 4.78 -19.73
C SER A 379 0.14 5.07 -20.21
N ASP A 380 0.36 6.20 -20.90
CA ASP A 380 1.62 6.57 -21.56
C ASP A 380 2.21 7.92 -21.07
N ASN A 381 1.44 8.72 -20.34
CA ASN A 381 1.82 10.05 -19.88
C ASN A 381 1.23 10.35 -18.50
N GLY A 382 1.97 11.11 -17.68
CA GLY A 382 1.46 11.60 -16.39
C GLY A 382 2.27 11.16 -15.18
N LEU A 383 1.88 11.68 -14.02
CA LEU A 383 2.43 11.29 -12.72
C LEU A 383 1.47 10.31 -12.04
N ILE A 384 2.01 9.22 -11.50
CA ILE A 384 1.30 8.21 -10.71
C ILE A 384 2.03 8.06 -9.37
N ILE A 385 1.30 8.13 -8.26
CA ILE A 385 1.81 7.94 -6.90
C ILE A 385 1.28 6.62 -6.36
N VAL A 386 2.19 5.81 -5.81
CA VAL A 386 1.88 4.47 -5.30
C VAL A 386 2.42 4.27 -3.89
N GLY A 387 1.90 3.25 -3.22
CA GLY A 387 2.42 2.83 -1.92
C GLY A 387 2.06 3.76 -0.76
N ALA A 388 2.89 3.78 0.27
CA ALA A 388 2.61 4.49 1.52
C ALA A 388 2.46 6.03 1.36
N ALA A 389 3.00 6.61 0.28
CA ALA A 389 2.82 8.03 -0.03
C ALA A 389 1.34 8.38 -0.29
N VAL A 390 0.56 7.45 -0.86
CA VAL A 390 -0.86 7.65 -1.16
C VAL A 390 -1.63 7.95 0.13
N ALA A 391 -1.44 7.15 1.18
CA ALA A 391 -2.11 7.35 2.46
C ALA A 391 -1.75 8.68 3.15
N GLN A 392 -0.54 9.19 2.95
CA GLN A 392 -0.10 10.47 3.52
C GLN A 392 -0.67 11.68 2.77
N LEU A 393 -0.96 11.55 1.47
CA LEU A 393 -1.44 12.64 0.62
C LEU A 393 -2.97 12.66 0.47
N ALA A 394 -3.62 11.51 0.66
CA ALA A 394 -5.05 11.30 0.39
C ALA A 394 -5.99 12.30 1.08
N THR A 395 -5.63 12.80 2.26
CA THR A 395 -6.47 13.72 3.04
C THR A 395 -6.73 15.05 2.34
N ASN A 396 -5.85 15.44 1.40
CA ASN A 396 -5.94 16.70 0.68
C ASN A 396 -6.42 16.54 -0.77
N VAL A 397 -6.67 15.30 -1.21
CA VAL A 397 -7.09 15.01 -2.58
C VAL A 397 -8.60 14.85 -2.63
N GLN A 398 -9.24 15.63 -3.51
CA GLN A 398 -10.70 15.61 -3.68
C GLN A 398 -11.15 14.41 -4.52
N HIS A 399 -12.38 13.96 -4.30
CA HIS A 399 -12.98 12.92 -5.12
C HIS A 399 -13.19 13.39 -6.56
N SER A 400 -12.91 12.53 -7.53
CA SER A 400 -13.16 12.79 -8.96
C SER A 400 -14.02 11.73 -9.63
N TYR A 401 -14.44 10.66 -8.92
CA TYR A 401 -15.14 9.52 -9.54
C TYR A 401 -16.40 9.93 -10.32
N LYS A 402 -17.22 10.82 -9.74
CA LYS A 402 -18.51 11.21 -10.33
C LYS A 402 -18.30 11.90 -11.68
N ASP A 403 -17.29 12.75 -11.77
CA ASP A 403 -16.97 13.50 -12.98
C ASP A 403 -16.49 12.52 -14.06
N HIS A 404 -15.51 11.67 -13.73
CA HIS A 404 -15.03 10.62 -14.64
C HIS A 404 -16.12 9.63 -15.07
N ALA A 405 -17.05 9.28 -14.17
CA ALA A 405 -18.16 8.40 -14.48
C ALA A 405 -19.19 9.06 -15.40
N LEU A 406 -19.47 10.34 -15.19
CA LEU A 406 -20.35 11.11 -16.06
C LEU A 406 -19.75 11.27 -17.46
N ASP A 407 -18.46 11.59 -17.57
CA ASP A 407 -17.78 11.71 -18.87
C ASP A 407 -17.86 10.41 -19.67
N ARG A 408 -17.61 9.25 -19.03
CA ARG A 408 -17.76 7.93 -19.68
C ARG A 408 -19.19 7.64 -20.13
N ILE A 409 -20.17 7.99 -19.30
CA ILE A 409 -21.59 7.83 -19.64
C ILE A 409 -21.93 8.67 -20.86
N LEU A 410 -21.49 9.93 -20.90
CA LEU A 410 -21.73 10.84 -22.01
C LEU A 410 -21.02 10.37 -23.29
N GLU A 411 -19.81 9.83 -23.17
CA GLU A 411 -19.10 9.23 -24.30
C GLU A 411 -19.85 7.99 -24.84
N GLU A 412 -20.30 7.08 -23.97
CA GLU A 412 -21.04 5.88 -24.38
C GLU A 412 -22.38 6.24 -25.05
N MET A 413 -23.03 7.30 -24.59
CA MET A 413 -24.25 7.84 -25.22
C MET A 413 -24.05 8.26 -26.68
N THR A 414 -22.85 8.69 -27.08
CA THR A 414 -22.58 9.08 -28.48
C THR A 414 -22.73 7.91 -29.47
N ARG A 415 -22.69 6.67 -28.96
CA ARG A 415 -22.84 5.43 -29.74
C ARG A 415 -24.29 4.96 -29.85
N LEU A 416 -25.23 5.64 -29.21
CA LEU A 416 -26.64 5.25 -29.11
C LEU A 416 -27.59 6.29 -29.74
N PRO A 417 -28.86 5.95 -30.03
CA PRO A 417 -29.80 6.87 -30.69
C PRO A 417 -30.08 8.17 -29.90
N GLU A 418 -29.95 9.30 -30.60
CA GLU A 418 -29.93 10.69 -30.08
C GLU A 418 -31.11 11.05 -29.15
N LYS A 419 -32.35 10.72 -29.54
CA LYS A 419 -33.55 11.12 -28.76
C LYS A 419 -33.64 10.52 -27.35
N GLN A 420 -33.09 9.32 -27.14
CA GLN A 420 -33.13 8.67 -25.82
C GLN A 420 -31.98 9.16 -24.93
N THR A 421 -30.82 9.39 -25.53
CA THR A 421 -29.61 9.82 -24.81
C THR A 421 -29.65 11.28 -24.38
N GLU A 422 -30.26 12.18 -25.15
CA GLU A 422 -30.45 13.59 -24.78
C GLU A 422 -31.15 13.78 -23.43
N LYS A 423 -32.30 13.10 -23.25
CA LYS A 423 -33.08 13.21 -22.02
C LYS A 423 -32.34 12.63 -20.81
N LEU A 424 -31.62 11.51 -20.98
CA LEU A 424 -30.82 10.94 -19.90
C LEU A 424 -29.65 11.86 -19.53
N SER A 425 -28.97 12.44 -20.53
CA SER A 425 -27.90 13.42 -20.33
C SER A 425 -28.39 14.63 -19.53
N GLN A 426 -29.54 15.21 -19.93
CA GLN A 426 -30.16 16.32 -19.20
C GLN A 426 -30.45 15.94 -17.74
N MET A 427 -31.07 14.78 -17.50
CA MET A 427 -31.36 14.31 -16.15
C MET A 427 -30.11 14.14 -15.28
N LEU A 428 -28.99 13.67 -15.85
CA LEU A 428 -27.73 13.50 -15.13
C LEU A 428 -27.07 14.83 -14.81
N LEU A 429 -27.02 15.76 -15.77
CA LEU A 429 -26.43 17.09 -15.63
C LEU A 429 -27.21 17.99 -14.67
N GLU A 430 -28.55 17.89 -14.67
CA GLU A 430 -29.42 18.63 -13.75
C GLU A 430 -29.47 18.00 -12.34
N GLY A 431 -28.81 16.85 -12.13
CA GLY A 431 -28.76 16.19 -10.83
C GLY A 431 -30.09 15.53 -10.41
N ALA A 432 -30.88 15.04 -11.36
CA ALA A 432 -32.19 14.42 -11.09
C ALA A 432 -32.10 13.27 -10.06
N PRO A 433 -33.16 13.02 -9.25
CA PRO A 433 -33.18 11.95 -8.26
C PRO A 433 -32.91 10.55 -8.84
N SER A 434 -32.21 9.68 -8.09
CA SER A 434 -31.78 8.34 -8.55
C SER A 434 -32.95 7.51 -9.06
N VAL A 435 -34.08 7.56 -8.34
CA VAL A 435 -35.32 6.85 -8.69
C VAL A 435 -35.89 7.31 -10.03
N GLN A 436 -35.81 8.60 -10.34
CA GLN A 436 -36.32 9.15 -11.60
C GLN A 436 -35.48 8.65 -12.79
N ILE A 437 -34.15 8.67 -12.65
CA ILE A 437 -33.20 8.18 -13.67
C ILE A 437 -33.37 6.67 -13.89
N GLN A 438 -33.45 5.88 -12.82
CA GLN A 438 -33.68 4.44 -12.91
C GLN A 438 -35.04 4.10 -13.56
N THR A 439 -36.09 4.86 -13.24
CA THR A 439 -37.41 4.68 -13.87
C THR A 439 -37.33 4.98 -15.36
N TYR A 440 -36.61 6.03 -15.77
CA TYR A 440 -36.40 6.35 -17.18
C TYR A 440 -35.62 5.24 -17.91
N LEU A 441 -34.53 4.74 -17.32
CA LEU A 441 -33.75 3.63 -17.89
C LEU A 441 -34.59 2.35 -18.09
N LYS A 442 -35.53 2.05 -17.17
CA LYS A 442 -36.46 0.92 -17.31
C LYS A 442 -37.42 1.05 -18.50
N THR A 443 -37.71 2.27 -18.96
CA THR A 443 -38.54 2.49 -20.17
C THR A 443 -37.81 2.14 -21.45
N TRP A 444 -36.47 2.03 -21.40
CA TRP A 444 -35.68 1.59 -22.53
C TRP A 444 -35.78 0.05 -22.58
N GLN A 445 -36.82 -0.49 -23.23
CA GLN A 445 -37.10 -1.94 -23.32
C GLN A 445 -35.82 -2.76 -23.62
N LEU A 446 -35.53 -3.75 -22.76
CA LEU A 446 -34.44 -4.71 -22.90
C LEU A 446 -34.99 -5.97 -23.58
N ASP A 447 -35.08 -5.99 -24.91
CA ASP A 447 -35.40 -7.23 -25.63
C ASP A 447 -34.20 -8.20 -25.58
N SER A 448 -34.47 -9.52 -25.60
CA SER A 448 -33.51 -10.61 -25.39
C SER A 448 -32.37 -10.75 -26.44
N GLY A 449 -32.19 -9.75 -27.31
CA GLY A 449 -31.14 -9.68 -28.34
C GLY A 449 -30.40 -8.33 -28.39
N GLN A 450 -30.33 -7.62 -27.26
CA GLN A 450 -29.78 -6.25 -27.19
C GLN A 450 -28.29 -6.12 -27.56
N PRO A 451 -27.88 -4.98 -28.15
CA PRO A 451 -26.47 -4.63 -28.33
C PRO A 451 -25.77 -4.51 -26.97
N PRO A 452 -24.55 -5.03 -26.82
CA PRO A 452 -23.74 -4.94 -25.60
C PRO A 452 -23.68 -3.52 -24.99
N ASP A 453 -23.71 -2.49 -25.83
CA ASP A 453 -23.52 -1.09 -25.47
C ASP A 453 -24.58 -0.52 -24.51
N LYS A 454 -25.83 -0.99 -24.60
CA LYS A 454 -26.89 -0.49 -23.72
C LYS A 454 -26.83 -1.09 -22.31
N GLN A 455 -26.43 -2.35 -22.19
CA GLN A 455 -26.17 -2.97 -20.88
C GLN A 455 -24.99 -2.30 -20.20
N VAL A 456 -23.94 -1.98 -20.96
CA VAL A 456 -22.78 -1.22 -20.48
C VAL A 456 -23.21 0.15 -19.96
N LEU A 457 -24.00 0.91 -20.73
CA LEU A 457 -24.51 2.20 -20.30
C LEU A 457 -25.35 2.10 -19.01
N GLN A 458 -26.26 1.13 -18.91
CA GLN A 458 -27.08 0.93 -17.71
C GLN A 458 -26.20 0.66 -16.48
N ASN A 459 -25.22 -0.24 -16.59
CA ASN A 459 -24.27 -0.54 -15.51
C ASN A 459 -23.46 0.70 -15.12
N GLN A 460 -23.03 1.51 -16.09
CA GLN A 460 -22.29 2.75 -15.82
C GLN A 460 -23.16 3.78 -15.07
N VAL A 461 -24.42 3.97 -15.48
CA VAL A 461 -25.34 4.88 -14.80
C VAL A 461 -25.67 4.38 -13.39
N GLU A 462 -25.89 3.08 -13.20
CA GLU A 462 -26.10 2.49 -11.87
C GLU A 462 -24.90 2.75 -10.94
N ASN A 463 -23.68 2.55 -11.44
CA ASN A 463 -22.46 2.85 -10.69
C ASN A 463 -22.33 4.35 -10.37
N TYR A 464 -22.69 5.24 -11.30
CA TYR A 464 -22.69 6.70 -11.07
C TYR A 464 -23.68 7.09 -9.96
N LEU A 465 -24.90 6.56 -10.01
CA LEU A 465 -25.92 6.84 -8.99
C LEU A 465 -25.52 6.30 -7.62
N ALA A 466 -25.00 5.07 -7.57
CA ALA A 466 -24.50 4.46 -6.33
C ALA A 466 -23.33 5.27 -5.73
N ALA A 467 -22.42 5.77 -6.57
CA ALA A 467 -21.32 6.64 -6.15
C ALA A 467 -21.83 7.98 -5.61
N ARG A 468 -22.81 8.60 -6.29
CA ARG A 468 -23.46 9.84 -5.83
C ARG A 468 -24.04 9.68 -4.43
N ASP A 469 -24.79 8.61 -4.21
CA ASP A 469 -25.44 8.33 -2.93
C ASP A 469 -24.41 7.96 -1.84
N TYR A 470 -23.31 7.30 -2.21
CA TYR A 470 -22.20 6.99 -1.31
C TYR A 470 -21.50 8.26 -0.79
N PHE A 471 -21.04 9.13 -1.68
CA PHE A 471 -20.31 10.34 -1.30
C PHE A 471 -21.22 11.36 -0.60
N GLN A 472 -22.51 11.43 -0.96
CA GLN A 472 -23.47 12.27 -0.25
C GLN A 472 -23.66 11.83 1.19
N ARG A 473 -23.78 10.51 1.44
CA ARG A 473 -23.90 9.98 2.81
C ARG A 473 -22.66 10.28 3.64
N GLN A 474 -21.46 10.07 3.09
CA GLN A 474 -20.22 10.43 3.79
C GLN A 474 -20.16 11.91 4.15
N THR A 475 -20.54 12.80 3.21
CA THR A 475 -20.58 14.25 3.46
C THR A 475 -21.52 14.58 4.63
N ASN A 476 -22.70 13.96 4.66
CA ASN A 476 -23.69 14.15 5.71
C ASN A 476 -23.20 13.60 7.07
N GLU A 477 -22.63 12.38 7.08
CA GLU A 477 -22.13 11.71 8.29
C GLU A 477 -20.93 12.45 8.90
N GLN A 478 -20.04 13.01 8.07
CA GLN A 478 -18.86 13.76 8.50
C GLN A 478 -19.14 15.26 8.74
N LYS A 479 -20.42 15.68 8.73
CA LYS A 479 -20.84 17.09 8.91
C LYS A 479 -20.09 18.07 7.99
N GLY A 480 -19.80 17.64 6.75
CA GLY A 480 -19.09 18.45 5.75
C GLY A 480 -17.57 18.55 5.91
N ASN A 481 -16.97 17.89 6.91
CA ASN A 481 -15.51 17.85 7.07
C ASN A 481 -14.94 16.59 6.40
N LEU A 482 -14.86 16.59 5.07
CA LEU A 482 -14.34 15.46 4.29
C LEU A 482 -12.81 15.43 4.35
N ASP A 483 -12.25 14.32 4.85
CA ASP A 483 -10.80 14.02 4.82
C ASP A 483 -10.33 13.59 3.40
N GLY A 484 -10.71 14.33 2.36
CA GLY A 484 -10.43 13.99 0.97
C GLY A 484 -10.85 12.55 0.64
N VAL A 485 -9.94 11.78 0.00
CA VAL A 485 -10.14 10.37 -0.36
C VAL A 485 -9.53 9.38 0.66
N ALA A 486 -9.20 9.84 1.87
CA ALA A 486 -8.48 9.01 2.85
C ALA A 486 -9.30 7.80 3.34
N ALA A 487 -10.63 7.88 3.33
CA ALA A 487 -11.50 6.76 3.71
C ALA A 487 -11.44 5.63 2.65
N GLU A 488 -11.45 5.97 1.37
CA GLU A 488 -11.41 5.03 0.25
C GLU A 488 -10.03 4.37 0.12
N VAL A 489 -8.95 5.07 0.49
CA VAL A 489 -7.61 4.47 0.58
C VAL A 489 -7.56 3.44 1.72
N LYS A 490 -8.23 3.68 2.85
CA LYS A 490 -8.31 2.69 3.95
C LYS A 490 -9.07 1.42 3.54
N ASN A 491 -10.01 1.52 2.60
CA ASN A 491 -10.78 0.36 2.13
C ASN A 491 -9.92 -0.68 1.39
N GLN A 492 -8.67 -0.36 1.02
CA GLN A 492 -7.71 -1.36 0.53
C GLN A 492 -7.49 -2.52 1.51
N THR A 493 -7.67 -2.31 2.82
CA THR A 493 -7.43 -3.36 3.83
C THR A 493 -8.58 -4.37 3.96
N LEU A 494 -9.73 -4.10 3.33
CA LEU A 494 -10.94 -4.92 3.51
C LEU A 494 -10.81 -6.34 2.96
N THR A 495 -9.90 -6.57 2.00
CA THR A 495 -9.69 -7.89 1.37
C THR A 495 -8.50 -8.66 1.92
N GLU A 496 -7.77 -8.07 2.88
CA GLU A 496 -6.55 -8.64 3.43
C GLU A 496 -6.82 -9.48 4.71
N VAL A 497 -5.81 -10.23 5.15
CA VAL A 497 -5.89 -10.99 6.41
C VAL A 497 -5.97 -10.08 7.63
N ALA A 498 -6.66 -10.55 8.68
CA ALA A 498 -6.89 -9.77 9.91
C ALA A 498 -5.63 -9.18 10.54
N SER A 499 -4.50 -9.89 10.43
CA SER A 499 -3.21 -9.46 10.93
C SER A 499 -2.59 -8.29 10.18
N VAL A 500 -3.22 -7.72 9.15
CA VAL A 500 -2.71 -6.53 8.42
C VAL A 500 -3.74 -5.40 8.25
N ILE A 501 -4.93 -5.50 8.86
CA ILE A 501 -6.09 -4.61 8.56
C ILE A 501 -5.98 -3.18 9.08
N VAL A 502 -5.10 -2.92 10.05
CA VAL A 502 -5.11 -1.66 10.82
C VAL A 502 -4.80 -0.41 10.02
N SER A 503 -4.15 -0.57 8.87
CA SER A 503 -3.85 0.49 7.91
C SER A 503 -3.33 -0.11 6.61
N PRO A 504 -3.45 0.60 5.47
CA PRO A 504 -2.74 0.19 4.25
C PRO A 504 -1.24 0.04 4.50
N GLN A 505 -0.76 -1.20 4.42
CA GLN A 505 0.63 -1.63 4.63
C GLN A 505 1.11 -2.46 3.43
N LEU A 506 2.22 -3.18 3.57
CA LEU A 506 2.87 -3.89 2.46
C LEU A 506 1.94 -4.83 1.69
N GLY A 507 1.04 -5.56 2.38
CA GLY A 507 0.04 -6.43 1.73
C GLY A 507 -0.86 -5.64 0.76
N THR A 508 -1.51 -4.58 1.26
CA THR A 508 -2.34 -3.70 0.43
C THR A 508 -1.55 -2.99 -0.68
N ILE A 509 -0.30 -2.60 -0.41
CA ILE A 509 0.58 -1.96 -1.40
C ILE A 509 0.89 -2.92 -2.55
N LYS A 510 1.17 -4.19 -2.23
CA LYS A 510 1.36 -5.25 -3.21
C LYS A 510 0.08 -5.45 -4.03
N ALA A 511 -1.07 -5.61 -3.38
CA ALA A 511 -2.35 -5.78 -4.09
C ALA A 511 -2.70 -4.57 -4.99
N SER A 512 -2.43 -3.34 -4.53
CA SER A 512 -2.70 -2.12 -5.31
C SER A 512 -1.73 -1.98 -6.47
N ALA A 513 -0.46 -2.36 -6.29
CA ALA A 513 0.51 -2.43 -7.38
C ALA A 513 0.06 -3.42 -8.47
N ALA A 514 -0.47 -4.59 -8.09
CA ALA A 514 -1.04 -5.53 -9.05
C ALA A 514 -2.26 -4.94 -9.77
N ALA A 515 -3.19 -4.31 -9.06
CA ALA A 515 -4.35 -3.67 -9.67
C ALA A 515 -3.95 -2.58 -10.68
N LEU A 516 -3.05 -1.67 -10.30
CA LEU A 516 -2.58 -0.57 -11.16
C LEU A 516 -1.87 -1.04 -12.44
N SER A 517 -1.10 -2.13 -12.33
CA SER A 517 -0.33 -2.69 -13.43
C SER A 517 -1.12 -3.72 -14.25
N GLY A 518 -2.27 -4.20 -13.75
CA GLY A 518 -2.98 -5.34 -14.34
C GLY A 518 -2.21 -6.65 -14.20
N LEU A 519 -1.37 -6.79 -13.17
CA LEU A 519 -0.57 -8.01 -12.94
C LEU A 519 -1.50 -9.20 -12.70
N MET A 520 -1.24 -10.29 -13.42
CA MET A 520 -1.69 -11.63 -13.07
C MET A 520 -0.46 -12.50 -12.77
N PRO A 521 -0.30 -13.06 -11.56
CA PRO A 521 0.84 -13.91 -11.24
C PRO A 521 0.87 -15.16 -12.13
N ALA A 522 2.06 -15.65 -12.47
CA ALA A 522 2.21 -16.81 -13.35
C ALA A 522 1.53 -18.07 -12.78
N TYR A 523 1.55 -18.27 -11.46
CA TYR A 523 0.83 -19.39 -10.85
C TYR A 523 -0.70 -19.33 -11.09
N VAL A 524 -1.29 -18.14 -11.19
CA VAL A 524 -2.73 -18.01 -11.49
C VAL A 524 -3.02 -18.39 -12.92
N ALA A 525 -2.14 -18.02 -13.86
CA ALA A 525 -2.23 -18.49 -15.23
C ALA A 525 -2.10 -20.02 -15.35
N ASN A 526 -1.41 -20.66 -14.39
CA ASN A 526 -1.31 -22.12 -14.27
C ASN A 526 -2.49 -22.76 -13.49
N GLY A 527 -3.54 -21.99 -13.17
CA GLY A 527 -4.73 -22.49 -12.46
C GLY A 527 -4.55 -22.69 -10.96
N GLU A 528 -3.52 -22.11 -10.35
CA GLU A 528 -3.36 -22.09 -8.90
C GLU A 528 -3.85 -20.79 -8.26
N ASN A 529 -4.19 -20.84 -6.97
CA ASN A 529 -4.56 -19.67 -6.20
C ASN A 529 -3.85 -19.62 -4.84
N ASN A 530 -3.40 -18.42 -4.46
CA ASN A 530 -3.01 -18.10 -3.11
C ASN A 530 -4.24 -17.69 -2.30
N PHE A 531 -4.86 -18.65 -1.61
CA PHE A 531 -6.02 -18.37 -0.77
C PHE A 531 -5.74 -17.49 0.46
N THR A 532 -4.51 -17.01 0.67
CA THR A 532 -4.18 -16.05 1.73
C THR A 532 -4.31 -14.61 1.26
N THR A 533 -3.82 -14.28 0.06
CA THR A 533 -3.68 -12.87 -0.38
C THR A 533 -4.08 -12.58 -1.82
N ASP A 534 -4.37 -13.58 -2.65
CA ASP A 534 -4.88 -13.30 -3.99
C ASP A 534 -6.16 -12.47 -3.87
N ASN A 535 -6.23 -11.41 -4.66
CA ASN A 535 -7.41 -10.55 -4.73
C ASN A 535 -8.57 -11.25 -5.47
N ARG A 536 -9.75 -10.62 -5.49
CA ARG A 536 -10.96 -11.22 -6.09
C ARG A 536 -10.74 -11.65 -7.54
N THR A 537 -10.08 -10.80 -8.33
CA THR A 537 -9.81 -11.04 -9.75
C THR A 537 -8.85 -12.22 -9.96
N MET A 538 -7.78 -12.30 -9.18
CA MET A 538 -6.82 -13.42 -9.22
C MET A 538 -7.48 -14.75 -8.80
N LEU A 539 -8.27 -14.74 -7.72
CA LEU A 539 -9.03 -15.91 -7.29
C LEU A 539 -10.00 -16.38 -8.38
N ARG A 540 -10.77 -15.44 -8.95
CA ARG A 540 -11.73 -15.73 -10.02
C ARG A 540 -11.05 -16.31 -11.26
N ALA A 541 -9.92 -15.74 -11.68
CA ALA A 541 -9.17 -16.23 -12.83
C ALA A 541 -8.66 -17.65 -12.63
N GLY A 542 -8.04 -17.95 -11.48
CA GLY A 542 -7.55 -19.30 -11.18
C GLY A 542 -8.69 -20.32 -11.06
N ILE A 543 -9.82 -19.94 -10.45
CA ILE A 543 -11.01 -20.80 -10.37
C ILE A 543 -11.55 -21.11 -11.77
N ALA A 544 -11.75 -20.09 -12.61
CA ALA A 544 -12.27 -20.27 -13.96
C ALA A 544 -11.36 -21.15 -14.83
N ALA A 545 -10.04 -21.01 -14.69
CA ALA A 545 -9.07 -21.82 -15.43
C ALA A 545 -9.08 -23.30 -15.02
N ARG A 546 -9.19 -23.60 -13.72
CA ARG A 546 -9.09 -24.97 -13.18
C ARG A 546 -10.43 -25.69 -13.00
N TYR A 547 -11.52 -24.94 -12.86
CA TYR A 547 -12.86 -25.45 -12.55
C TYR A 547 -13.92 -24.87 -13.50
N PRO A 548 -13.91 -25.25 -14.80
CA PRO A 548 -14.70 -24.61 -15.84
C PRO A 548 -16.23 -24.78 -15.70
N ASN A 549 -16.69 -25.73 -14.88
CA ASN A 549 -18.12 -25.97 -14.67
C ASN A 549 -18.71 -25.13 -13.52
N ILE A 550 -17.89 -24.39 -12.77
CA ILE A 550 -18.37 -23.53 -11.69
C ILE A 550 -18.88 -22.22 -12.30
N GLY A 551 -20.14 -21.89 -12.07
CA GLY A 551 -20.73 -20.64 -12.57
C GLY A 551 -20.23 -19.40 -11.83
N ASN A 552 -20.39 -18.22 -12.43
CA ASN A 552 -19.96 -16.95 -11.84
C ASN A 552 -20.54 -16.67 -10.44
N ALA A 553 -21.80 -17.07 -10.21
CA ALA A 553 -22.46 -16.89 -8.91
C ALA A 553 -21.81 -17.76 -7.83
N GLU A 554 -21.54 -19.03 -8.13
CA GLU A 554 -20.92 -19.97 -7.20
C GLU A 554 -19.45 -19.60 -6.92
N ALA A 555 -18.71 -19.23 -7.97
CA ALA A 555 -17.34 -18.74 -7.82
C ALA A 555 -17.29 -17.47 -6.96
N SER A 556 -18.23 -16.53 -7.17
CA SER A 556 -18.29 -15.30 -6.37
C SER A 556 -18.66 -15.58 -4.92
N ALA A 557 -19.62 -16.47 -4.66
CA ALA A 557 -19.97 -16.89 -3.30
C ALA A 557 -18.79 -17.53 -2.56
N PHE A 558 -18.04 -18.42 -3.22
CA PHE A 558 -16.81 -19.00 -2.66
C PHE A 558 -15.76 -17.93 -2.36
N ILE A 559 -15.51 -17.01 -3.30
CA ILE A 559 -14.52 -15.92 -3.15
C ILE A 559 -14.92 -15.00 -1.99
N ASP A 560 -16.20 -14.62 -1.91
CA ASP A 560 -16.73 -13.78 -0.83
C ASP A 560 -16.53 -14.44 0.53
N GLU A 561 -16.77 -15.74 0.63
CA GLU A 561 -16.56 -16.49 1.87
C GLU A 561 -15.06 -16.61 2.22
N VAL A 562 -14.19 -16.90 1.26
CA VAL A 562 -12.73 -16.93 1.48
C VAL A 562 -12.21 -15.57 1.96
N VAL A 563 -12.59 -14.48 1.29
CA VAL A 563 -12.18 -13.12 1.67
C VAL A 563 -12.73 -12.74 3.04
N THR A 564 -14.00 -13.07 3.31
CA THR A 564 -14.61 -12.85 4.63
C THR A 564 -13.83 -13.56 5.72
N LEU A 565 -13.48 -14.84 5.52
CA LEU A 565 -12.74 -15.62 6.51
C LEU A 565 -11.35 -15.03 6.81
N ARG A 566 -10.60 -14.60 5.79
CA ARG A 566 -9.30 -13.93 5.97
C ARG A 566 -9.42 -12.70 6.89
N HIS A 567 -10.51 -11.96 6.76
CA HIS A 567 -10.74 -10.72 7.49
C HIS A 567 -11.14 -10.93 8.96
N LEU A 568 -11.55 -12.14 9.35
CA LEU A 568 -12.00 -12.40 10.72
C LEU A 568 -10.81 -12.49 11.67
N ASN A 569 -10.85 -11.67 12.72
CA ASN A 569 -10.03 -11.93 13.90
C ASN A 569 -10.46 -13.25 14.59
N SER A 570 -9.61 -13.75 15.48
CA SER A 570 -9.76 -14.99 16.23
C SER A 570 -11.12 -15.09 16.90
N GLN A 571 -11.53 -14.04 17.61
CA GLN A 571 -12.82 -14.03 18.30
C GLN A 571 -13.99 -14.16 17.33
N ARG A 572 -14.03 -13.31 16.29
CA ARG A 572 -15.12 -13.33 15.29
C ARG A 572 -15.14 -14.63 14.49
N PHE A 573 -13.99 -15.22 14.24
CA PHE A 573 -13.90 -16.52 13.59
C PHE A 573 -14.51 -17.62 14.48
N ILE A 574 -14.16 -17.65 15.76
CA ILE A 574 -14.74 -18.58 16.74
C ILE A 574 -16.26 -18.40 16.83
N GLU A 575 -16.73 -17.15 16.93
CA GLU A 575 -18.16 -16.82 16.96
C GLU A 575 -18.89 -17.31 15.72
N LYS A 576 -18.33 -17.08 14.52
CA LYS A 576 -18.89 -17.58 13.25
C LYS A 576 -19.00 -19.11 13.24
N VAL A 577 -17.92 -19.81 13.57
CA VAL A 577 -17.90 -21.28 13.62
C VAL A 577 -18.89 -21.81 14.65
N ALA A 578 -18.94 -21.21 15.84
CA ALA A 578 -19.86 -21.62 16.90
C ALA A 578 -21.33 -21.44 16.46
N GLY A 579 -21.67 -20.31 15.84
CA GLY A 579 -23.01 -20.08 15.29
C GLY A 579 -23.40 -21.17 14.27
N GLU A 580 -22.54 -21.44 13.29
CA GLU A 580 -22.80 -22.46 12.27
C GLU A 580 -22.85 -23.90 12.81
N MET A 581 -22.20 -24.18 13.95
CA MET A 581 -22.25 -25.48 14.63
C MET A 581 -23.48 -25.61 15.54
N MET A 582 -23.90 -24.52 16.20
CA MET A 582 -25.12 -24.48 16.99
C MET A 582 -26.36 -24.70 16.13
N ASP A 583 -26.38 -24.12 14.92
CA ASP A 583 -27.42 -24.37 13.91
C ASP A 583 -27.49 -25.86 13.52
N LYS A 584 -26.44 -26.65 13.79
CA LYS A 584 -26.34 -28.09 13.53
C LYS A 584 -26.36 -28.97 14.80
N GLY A 585 -26.63 -28.41 15.99
CA GLY A 585 -26.75 -29.16 17.24
C GLY A 585 -25.44 -29.75 17.79
N ALA A 586 -24.28 -29.23 17.37
CA ALA A 586 -22.96 -29.74 17.78
C ALA A 586 -22.27 -28.83 18.83
N GLN A 587 -21.62 -29.43 19.84
CA GLN A 587 -20.84 -28.72 20.87
C GLN A 587 -19.45 -28.31 20.32
N PRO A 588 -18.95 -27.09 20.64
CA PRO A 588 -17.66 -26.62 20.14
C PRO A 588 -16.49 -27.30 20.86
N LEU A 589 -15.58 -27.95 20.10
CA LEU A 589 -14.35 -28.58 20.61
C LEU A 589 -13.10 -27.79 20.20
N VAL A 590 -12.36 -27.35 21.22
CA VAL A 590 -10.89 -27.21 21.40
C VAL A 590 -10.04 -26.60 20.26
N SER A 591 -9.33 -25.51 20.61
CA SER A 591 -8.13 -24.95 19.98
C SER A 591 -8.22 -24.69 18.47
N LEU A 592 -9.06 -23.72 18.10
CA LEU A 592 -9.14 -23.20 16.75
C LEU A 592 -7.89 -22.36 16.44
N ARG A 593 -7.14 -22.73 15.41
CA ARG A 593 -6.16 -21.82 14.78
C ARG A 593 -6.94 -20.92 13.82
N PRO A 594 -7.00 -19.60 14.07
CA PRO A 594 -7.85 -18.71 13.31
C PRO A 594 -7.19 -18.29 11.98
N PRO A 595 -7.98 -17.82 11.00
CA PRO A 595 -7.51 -17.43 9.67
C PRO A 595 -6.64 -16.16 9.63
N VAL A 596 -6.41 -15.54 10.79
CA VAL A 596 -5.64 -14.30 10.95
C VAL A 596 -4.19 -14.40 10.45
N LEU A 597 -3.64 -15.61 10.35
CA LEU A 597 -2.30 -15.90 9.87
C LEU A 597 -2.26 -16.33 8.40
N GLY A 598 -3.35 -16.23 7.65
CA GLY A 598 -3.44 -16.81 6.31
C GLY A 598 -3.73 -18.30 6.32
N VAL A 599 -3.83 -18.90 5.12
CA VAL A 599 -4.41 -20.23 4.89
C VAL A 599 -3.36 -21.34 4.95
N PRO A 600 -3.39 -22.24 5.96
CA PRO A 600 -2.46 -23.37 6.03
C PRO A 600 -2.70 -24.39 4.91
N ALA A 601 -1.67 -25.19 4.62
CA ALA A 601 -1.73 -26.21 3.56
C ALA A 601 -2.91 -27.19 3.69
N SER A 602 -3.24 -27.63 4.91
CA SER A 602 -4.39 -28.52 5.15
C SER A 602 -5.72 -27.90 4.75
N VAL A 603 -5.90 -26.61 5.01
CA VAL A 603 -7.11 -25.86 4.67
C VAL A 603 -7.16 -25.58 3.18
N ARG A 604 -6.03 -25.20 2.56
CA ARG A 604 -5.91 -25.06 1.10
C ARG A 604 -6.37 -26.34 0.40
N THR A 605 -5.88 -27.51 0.82
CA THR A 605 -6.31 -28.79 0.26
C THR A 605 -7.82 -29.01 0.42
N ALA A 606 -8.40 -28.61 1.56
CA ALA A 606 -9.85 -28.73 1.80
C ALA A 606 -10.68 -27.77 0.93
N TYR A 607 -10.17 -26.58 0.62
CA TYR A 607 -10.77 -25.63 -0.32
C TYR A 607 -10.68 -26.13 -1.75
N GLU A 608 -9.53 -26.63 -2.18
CA GLU A 608 -9.38 -27.21 -3.52
C GLU A 608 -10.29 -28.43 -3.70
N ALA A 609 -10.42 -29.29 -2.68
CA ALA A 609 -11.36 -30.40 -2.70
C ALA A 609 -12.83 -29.95 -2.80
N TYR A 610 -13.19 -28.84 -2.14
CA TYR A 610 -14.52 -28.23 -2.26
C TYR A 610 -14.78 -27.76 -3.69
N LEU A 611 -13.85 -27.02 -4.28
CA LEU A 611 -13.95 -26.55 -5.67
C LEU A 611 -14.03 -27.72 -6.65
N HIS A 612 -13.27 -28.80 -6.43
CA HIS A 612 -13.38 -30.03 -7.25
C HIS A 612 -14.77 -30.66 -7.14
N ALA A 613 -15.36 -30.71 -5.94
CA ALA A 613 -16.71 -31.23 -5.73
C ALA A 613 -17.75 -30.35 -6.44
N LEU A 614 -17.68 -29.03 -6.26
CA LEU A 614 -18.55 -28.07 -6.95
C LEU A 614 -18.48 -28.22 -8.47
N ASN A 615 -17.26 -28.29 -9.02
CA ASN A 615 -17.04 -28.49 -10.45
C ASN A 615 -17.60 -29.82 -10.99
N SER A 616 -17.82 -30.80 -10.10
CA SER A 616 -18.42 -32.10 -10.42
C SER A 616 -19.94 -32.14 -10.16
N GLY A 617 -20.55 -31.02 -9.76
CA GLY A 617 -21.97 -30.92 -9.39
C GLY A 617 -22.31 -31.46 -8.00
N ALA A 618 -21.31 -31.69 -7.14
CA ALA A 618 -21.49 -32.20 -5.79
C ALA A 618 -21.47 -31.05 -4.76
N HIS A 619 -22.56 -30.91 -4.00
CA HIS A 619 -22.66 -29.96 -2.90
C HIS A 619 -22.85 -30.70 -1.57
N ASP A 620 -21.90 -30.54 -0.65
CA ASP A 620 -22.00 -31.08 0.72
C ASP A 620 -22.60 -30.08 1.73
N GLY A 621 -22.90 -28.85 1.28
CA GLY A 621 -23.47 -27.77 2.10
C GLY A 621 -22.63 -27.39 3.32
N THR A 622 -21.36 -27.78 3.37
CA THR A 622 -20.49 -27.54 4.52
C THR A 622 -19.79 -26.19 4.37
N PRO A 623 -20.02 -25.22 5.29
CA PRO A 623 -19.38 -23.90 5.25
C PRO A 623 -17.84 -24.00 5.20
N LEU A 624 -17.19 -23.05 4.53
CA LEU A 624 -15.73 -23.05 4.41
C LEU A 624 -15.06 -22.83 5.78
N SER A 625 -15.70 -22.11 6.70
CA SER A 625 -15.27 -21.96 8.10
C SER A 625 -15.10 -23.31 8.82
N GLN A 626 -15.95 -24.30 8.54
CA GLN A 626 -15.83 -25.63 9.15
C GLN A 626 -14.66 -26.44 8.56
N ARG A 627 -14.17 -26.08 7.37
CA ARG A 627 -12.99 -26.72 6.75
C ARG A 627 -11.66 -26.31 7.39
N TRP A 628 -11.68 -25.30 8.25
CA TRP A 628 -10.55 -24.91 9.10
C TRP A 628 -10.38 -25.78 10.34
N LEU A 629 -11.41 -26.56 10.69
CA LEU A 629 -11.36 -27.43 11.84
C LEU A 629 -10.35 -28.57 11.60
N PRO A 630 -9.53 -28.94 12.61
CA PRO A 630 -8.74 -30.15 12.52
C PRO A 630 -9.66 -31.33 12.21
N LYS A 631 -9.27 -32.18 11.25
CA LYS A 631 -9.97 -33.46 11.05
C LYS A 631 -9.80 -34.28 12.33
N LYS A 632 -10.92 -34.75 12.88
CA LYS A 632 -10.93 -35.65 14.05
C LYS A 632 -10.22 -36.96 13.76
#